data_AF-A0A950ZSP2-F1
#
_entry.id   AF-A0A950ZSP2-F1
#
_cell.length_a   1.000
_cell.length_b   1.000
_cell.length_c   1.000
_cell.angle_alpha   90.00
_cell.angle_beta   90.00
_cell.angle_gamma   90.00
#
_symmetry.space_group_name_H-M   'P 1'
#
loop_
_entity.id
_entity.type
_entity.pdbx_description
1 polymer ?
#
loop_
_entity_poly.entity_id
_entity_poly.type
_entity_poly.pdbx_seq_one_letter_code
_entity_poly.pdbx_strand_id
1 'polypeptide(L)' 'MLVTAKALLDSNPRPSREDIVEALGGNLCRCTGYVKIFEAVEMAAERAHTA' A
#
# COMPACT_ATOMS: atom_id res chain seq x y z
N MET A 1 -1.58 0.07 -8.90
CA MET A 1 -0.87 -0.22 -7.63
C MET A 1 -0.10 0.99 -7.12
N LEU A 2 0.96 1.46 -7.80
CA LEU A 2 1.77 2.58 -7.31
C LEU A 2 1.00 3.88 -7.06
N VAL A 3 0.17 4.33 -8.02
CA VAL A 3 -0.59 5.58 -7.88
C VAL A 3 -1.61 5.50 -6.74
N THR A 4 -2.36 4.40 -6.63
CA THR A 4 -3.31 4.18 -5.54
C THR A 4 -2.62 4.06 -4.19
N ALA A 5 -1.50 3.34 -4.10
CA ALA A 5 -0.71 3.24 -2.88
C ALA A 5 -0.16 4.61 -2.45
N LYS A 6 0.32 5.43 -3.39
CA LYS A 6 0.74 6.80 -3.10
C LYS A 6 -0.42 7.66 -2.59
N ALA A 7 -1.58 7.61 -3.24
CA ALA A 7 -2.75 8.36 -2.80
C ALA A 7 -3.19 7.94 -1.38
N LEU A 8 -3.16 6.64 -1.07
CA LEU A 8 -3.39 6.14 0.28
C LEU A 8 -2.40 6.76 1.26
N LEU A 9 -1.09 6.65 1.01
CA LEU A 9 -0.05 7.14 1.93
C LEU A 9 -0.05 8.67 2.10
N ASP A 10 -0.45 9.43 1.07
CA ASP A 10 -0.58 10.89 1.18
C ASP A 10 -1.75 11.28 2.11
N SER A 11 -2.85 10.51 2.09
CA SER A 11 -4.05 10.77 2.90
C SER A 11 -4.01 10.12 4.29
N ASN A 12 -3.38 8.96 4.41
CA ASN A 12 -3.22 8.17 5.62
C ASN A 12 -1.76 7.67 5.68
N PRO A 13 -0.86 8.44 6.33
CA PRO A 13 0.55 8.10 6.38
C PRO A 13 0.87 6.82 7.15
N ARG A 14 -0.02 6.38 8.07
CA ARG A 14 0.14 5.15 8.88
C ARG A 14 -1.05 4.21 8.65
N PRO A 15 -1.23 3.67 7.44
CA PRO A 15 -2.35 2.80 7.14
C PRO A 15 -2.16 1.43 7.80
N SER A 16 -3.27 0.82 8.20
CA SER A 16 -3.29 -0.60 8.59
C SER A 16 -3.20 -1.51 7.35
N ARG A 17 -2.98 -2.81 7.57
CA ARG A 17 -3.02 -3.81 6.50
C ARG A 17 -4.40 -3.81 5.82
N GLU A 18 -5.46 -3.67 6.59
CA GLU A 18 -6.83 -3.61 6.10
C GLU A 18 -7.06 -2.40 5.19
N ASP A 19 -6.55 -1.22 5.58
CA ASP A 19 -6.62 -0.01 4.75
C ASP A 19 -5.92 -0.21 3.40
N ILE A 20 -4.76 -0.88 3.40
CA ILE A 20 -3.99 -1.17 2.18
C ILE A 20 -4.76 -2.13 1.26
N VAL A 21 -5.38 -3.17 1.83
CA VAL A 21 -6.18 -4.14 1.06
C VAL A 21 -7.38 -3.46 0.42
N GLU A 22 -8.12 -2.66 1.18
CA GLU A 22 -9.31 -1.95 0.70
C GLU A 22 -8.93 -0.96 -0.41
N ALA A 23 -7.92 -0.12 -0.17
CA ALA A 23 -7.47 0.87 -1.15
C ALA A 23 -7.00 0.23 -2.46
N LEU A 24 -6.34 -0.94 -2.39
CA LEU A 24 -5.82 -1.63 -3.57
C LEU A 24 -6.82 -2.62 -4.19
N GLY A 25 -8.00 -2.84 -3.60
CA GLY A 25 -8.99 -3.83 -4.07
C GLY A 25 -9.44 -3.61 -5.52
N GLY A 26 -9.47 -2.36 -5.99
CA GLY A 26 -9.78 -2.02 -7.38
C GLY A 26 -8.63 -2.24 -8.39
N ASN A 27 -7.43 -2.62 -7.93
CA ASN A 27 -6.27 -2.82 -8.78
C ASN A 27 -6.02 -4.32 -9.02
N LEU A 28 -6.49 -4.85 -10.14
CA LEU A 28 -6.29 -6.27 -10.46
C LEU A 28 -4.81 -6.60 -10.74
N CYS A 29 -4.33 -7.68 -10.14
CA CYS A 29 -2.99 -8.21 -10.38
C CYS A 29 -3.03 -9.72 -10.63
N ARG A 30 -2.25 -10.20 -11.61
CA ARG A 30 -2.19 -11.63 -11.98
C ARG A 30 -0.87 -12.32 -11.61
N CYS A 31 0.21 -11.57 -11.40
CA CYS A 31 1.55 -12.16 -11.27
C CYS A 31 1.98 -12.37 -9.81
N THR A 32 1.68 -11.42 -8.91
CA THR A 32 2.30 -11.37 -7.57
C THR A 32 1.46 -12.01 -6.47
N GLY A 33 0.17 -12.24 -6.71
CA GLY A 33 -0.76 -12.69 -5.68
C GLY A 33 -0.98 -11.69 -4.54
N TYR A 34 -0.71 -10.40 -4.77
CA TYR A 34 -0.94 -9.26 -3.84
C TYR A 34 -0.04 -9.17 -2.61
N VAL A 35 0.37 -10.28 -2.01
CA VAL A 35 1.13 -10.29 -0.73
C VAL A 35 2.34 -9.36 -0.76
N LYS A 36 3.19 -9.46 -1.80
CA LYS A 36 4.39 -8.61 -1.95
C LYS A 36 4.08 -7.15 -2.24
N ILE A 37 2.90 -6.83 -2.76
CA ILE A 37 2.48 -5.45 -2.97
C ILE A 37 2.10 -4.83 -1.62
N PHE A 38 1.34 -5.56 -0.80
CA PHE A 38 0.96 -5.09 0.54
C PHE A 38 2.19 -4.84 1.43
N GLU A 39 3.12 -5.81 1.47
CA GLU A 39 4.39 -5.65 2.19
C GLU A 39 5.18 -4.43 1.72
N ALA A 40 5.21 -4.17 0.40
CA ALA A 40 5.93 -3.01 -0.14
C ALA A 40 5.31 -1.67 0.28
N VAL A 41 3.98 -1.60 0.41
CA VAL A 41 3.29 -0.40 0.89
C VAL A 41 3.53 -0.19 2.38
N GLU A 42 3.48 -1.24 3.20
CA GLU A 42 3.84 -1.20 4.62
C GLU A 42 5.29 -0.69 4.81
N MET A 43 6.23 -1.24 4.04
CA MET A 43 7.63 -0.79 4.06
C MET A 43 7.79 0.68 3.63
N ALA A 44 7.00 1.14 2.67
CA ALA A 44 7.03 2.54 2.23
C ALA A 44 6.47 3.48 3.31
N ALA A 45 5.39 3.08 3.99
CA ALA A 45 4.85 3.82 5.13
C ALA A 45 5.89 3.97 6.23
N GLU A 46 6.51 2.87 6.68
CA GLU A 46 7.55 2.89 7.73
C GLU A 46 8.74 3.79 7.37
N ARG A 47 9.21 3.74 6.13
CA ARG A 47 10.34 4.58 5.65
C ARG A 47 9.99 6.06 5.59
N ALA A 48 8.74 6.42 5.31
CA ALA A 48 8.31 7.81 5.29
C ALA A 48 8.30 8.45 6.70
N HIS A 49 8.22 7.65 7.76
CA HIS A 49 8.22 8.11 9.16
C HIS A 49 9.58 8.09 9.84
N THR A 50 10.55 7.39 9.26
CA THR A 50 11.91 7.25 9.81
C THR A 50 12.93 8.19 9.15
N ALA A 51 12.47 9.10 8.28
CA ALA A 51 13.29 10.11 7.60
C ALA A 51 13.14 11.50 8.22
#